data_AF-A0A8D1XDR6-F1
#
_entry.id   AF-A0A8D1XDR6-F1
#
_cell.length_a   1.000
_cell.length_b   1.000
_cell.length_c   1.000
_cell.angle_alpha   90.00
_cell.angle_beta   90.00
_cell.angle_gamma   90.00
#
_symmetry.space_group_name_H-M   'P 1'
#
loop_
_entity.id
_entity.type
_entity.pdbx_description
1 polymer ?
#
loop_
_entity_poly.entity_id
_entity_poly.type
_entity_poly.pdbx_seq_one_letter_code
_entity_poly.pdbx_strand_id
1 'polypeptide(L)'
;MKSTMNNAEELISDLEDRIKEITQSGQQTENQIKKHGSNIRDLWDNIKQANLCIIGIPKGEEKEKGIEKIFEEITSENFPNLKKTVIKIQKAQRAPNKLKPKRTTRRPIIMKMAKIKDKERILKAARETQSINYKGCTIWLSADFSTKTL
;
A
#
# COMPACT_ATOMS: atom_id res chain seq x y z
N MET A 1 -28.59 -4.79 60.68
CA MET A 1 -28.58 -5.75 59.56
C MET A 1 -29.39 -5.27 58.35
N LYS A 2 -30.62 -4.76 58.48
CA LYS A 2 -31.39 -4.26 57.31
C LYS A 2 -30.78 -3.01 56.63
N SER A 3 -30.22 -2.07 57.39
CA SER A 3 -29.62 -0.84 56.81
C SER A 3 -28.32 -1.09 56.03
N THR A 4 -27.55 -2.12 56.40
CA THR A 4 -26.29 -2.49 55.73
C THR A 4 -26.54 -3.26 54.42
N MET A 5 -27.62 -4.04 54.34
CA MET A 5 -28.04 -4.71 53.10
C MET A 5 -28.51 -3.70 52.05
N ASN A 6 -29.37 -2.76 52.43
CA ASN A 6 -29.89 -1.75 51.49
C ASN A 6 -28.76 -0.88 50.88
N ASN A 7 -27.75 -0.53 51.69
CA ASN A 7 -26.59 0.23 51.20
C ASN A 7 -25.71 -0.59 50.23
N ALA A 8 -25.60 -1.91 50.44
CA ALA A 8 -24.87 -2.78 49.54
C ALA A 8 -25.61 -2.98 48.20
N GLU A 9 -26.94 -3.08 48.23
CA GLU A 9 -27.78 -3.16 47.02
C GLU A 9 -27.69 -1.89 46.16
N GLU A 10 -27.68 -0.71 46.80
CA GLU A 10 -27.52 0.58 46.10
C GLU A 10 -26.15 0.70 45.43
N LEU A 11 -25.07 0.28 46.11
CA LEU A 11 -23.72 0.26 45.53
C LEU A 11 -23.59 -0.74 44.36
N ILE A 12 -24.25 -1.89 44.43
CA ILE A 12 -24.26 -2.87 43.33
C ILE A 12 -24.98 -2.26 42.11
N SER A 13 -26.12 -1.59 42.30
CA SER A 13 -26.82 -0.92 41.21
C SER A 13 -25.98 0.17 40.55
N ASP A 14 -25.29 1.02 41.32
CA ASP A 14 -24.40 2.05 40.77
C ASP A 14 -23.23 1.43 39.95
N LEU A 15 -22.64 0.35 40.46
CA LEU A 15 -21.57 -0.35 39.75
C LEU A 15 -22.07 -1.01 38.45
N GLU A 16 -23.26 -1.60 38.45
CA GLU A 16 -23.86 -2.19 37.25
C GLU A 16 -24.12 -1.14 36.16
N ASP A 17 -24.67 0.01 36.54
CA ASP A 17 -24.91 1.13 35.62
C ASP A 17 -23.58 1.66 35.05
N ARG A 18 -22.55 1.83 35.88
CA ARG A 18 -21.21 2.26 35.44
C ARG A 18 -20.55 1.25 34.50
N ILE A 19 -20.68 -0.05 34.76
CA ILE A 19 -20.14 -1.10 33.88
C ILE A 19 -20.83 -1.04 32.52
N LYS A 20 -22.15 -0.80 32.49
CA LYS A 20 -22.92 -0.68 31.25
C LYS A 20 -22.48 0.53 30.44
N GLU A 21 -22.27 1.69 31.07
CA GLU A 21 -21.74 2.90 30.42
C GLU A 21 -20.32 2.70 29.86
N ILE A 22 -19.43 2.07 30.63
CA ILE A 22 -18.06 1.75 30.18
C ILE A 22 -18.09 0.80 28.98
N THR A 23 -18.96 -0.21 29.00
CA THR A 23 -19.09 -1.16 27.88
C THR A 23 -19.60 -0.47 26.63
N GLN A 24 -20.63 0.36 26.74
CA GLN A 24 -21.20 1.10 25.61
C GLN A 24 -20.21 2.10 25.01
N SER A 25 -19.53 2.89 25.86
CA SER A 25 -18.50 3.84 25.42
C SER A 25 -17.29 3.12 24.80
N GLY A 26 -16.87 1.98 25.37
CA GLY A 26 -15.84 1.11 24.79
C GLY A 26 -16.20 0.64 23.37
N GLN A 27 -17.43 0.16 23.17
CA GLN A 27 -17.87 -0.28 21.85
C GLN A 27 -18.01 0.86 20.84
N GLN A 28 -18.43 2.05 21.30
CA GLN A 28 -18.44 3.26 20.46
C GLN A 28 -17.03 3.67 20.03
N THR A 29 -16.04 3.68 20.94
CA THR A 29 -14.65 4.01 20.60
C THR A 29 -14.04 2.98 19.64
N GLU A 30 -14.33 1.69 19.81
CA GLU A 30 -13.88 0.65 18.89
C GLU A 30 -14.44 0.86 17.48
N ASN A 31 -15.73 1.18 17.36
CA ASN A 31 -16.37 1.47 16.08
C ASN A 31 -15.75 2.71 15.41
N GLN A 32 -15.43 3.74 16.18
CA GLN A 32 -14.73 4.93 15.67
C GLN A 32 -13.33 4.58 15.17
N ILE A 33 -12.55 3.80 15.93
CA ILE A 33 -11.20 3.37 15.52
C ILE A 33 -11.26 2.56 14.22
N LYS A 34 -12.22 1.64 14.10
CA LYS A 34 -12.44 0.86 12.86
C LYS A 34 -12.73 1.77 11.67
N LYS A 35 -13.62 2.76 11.84
CA LYS A 35 -13.96 3.74 10.80
C LYS A 35 -12.77 4.62 10.40
N HIS A 36 -11.97 5.08 11.36
CA HIS A 36 -10.76 5.85 11.04
C HIS A 36 -9.73 4.99 10.31
N GLY A 37 -9.57 3.72 10.73
CA GLY A 37 -8.67 2.77 10.08
C GLY A 37 -9.05 2.49 8.63
N SER A 38 -10.34 2.35 8.30
CA SER A 38 -10.80 2.22 6.91
C SER A 38 -10.57 3.51 6.13
N ASN A 39 -10.91 4.67 6.68
CA ASN A 39 -10.73 5.95 5.98
C ASN A 39 -9.25 6.21 5.65
N ILE A 40 -8.33 5.93 6.57
CA ILE A 40 -6.89 6.08 6.34
C ILE A 40 -6.43 5.16 5.21
N ARG A 41 -6.99 3.95 5.11
CA ARG A 41 -6.67 3.01 4.04
C ARG A 41 -7.11 3.56 2.69
N ASP A 42 -8.34 4.01 2.57
CA ASP A 42 -8.89 4.51 1.32
C ASP A 42 -8.12 5.75 0.83
N LEU A 43 -7.71 6.63 1.75
CA LEU A 43 -6.83 7.76 1.45
C LEU A 43 -5.45 7.29 0.95
N TRP A 44 -4.86 6.28 1.58
CA TRP A 44 -3.57 5.73 1.14
C TRP A 44 -3.66 5.06 -0.22
N ASP A 45 -4.70 4.27 -0.47
CA ASP A 45 -4.92 3.59 -1.75
C ASP A 45 -5.21 4.61 -2.86
N ASN A 46 -5.92 5.71 -2.55
CA ASN A 46 -6.09 6.83 -3.47
C ASN A 46 -4.75 7.50 -3.83
N ILE A 47 -3.93 7.84 -2.82
CA ILE A 47 -2.61 8.45 -3.02
C ILE A 47 -1.70 7.56 -3.89
N LYS A 48 -1.78 6.24 -3.68
CA LYS A 48 -0.98 5.23 -4.39
C LYS A 48 -1.65 4.70 -5.65
N GLN A 49 -2.84 5.17 -6.01
CA GLN A 49 -3.61 4.64 -7.12
C GLN A 49 -2.83 4.72 -8.43
N ALA A 50 -2.04 5.79 -8.61
CA ALA A 50 -1.18 5.99 -9.78
C ALA A 50 0.23 5.36 -9.66
N ASN A 51 0.54 4.67 -8.56
CA ASN A 51 1.86 4.05 -8.35
C ASN A 51 1.93 2.66 -9.01
N LEU A 52 3.05 2.45 -9.71
CA LEU A 52 3.51 1.20 -10.29
C LEU A 52 4.76 0.72 -9.54
N CYS A 53 4.82 -0.55 -9.21
CA CYS A 53 5.96 -1.21 -8.58
C CYS A 53 6.69 -2.10 -9.59
N ILE A 54 8.01 -1.96 -9.67
CA ILE A 54 8.89 -2.82 -10.47
C ILE A 54 9.81 -3.59 -9.52
N ILE A 55 9.76 -4.92 -9.60
CA ILE A 55 10.55 -5.83 -8.76
C ILE A 55 11.50 -6.62 -9.66
N GLY A 56 12.72 -6.86 -9.18
CA GLY A 56 13.71 -7.70 -9.87
C GLY A 56 14.88 -6.91 -10.50
N ILE A 57 14.79 -5.58 -10.56
CA ILE A 57 15.87 -4.71 -11.07
C ILE A 57 17.10 -4.79 -10.14
N PRO A 58 18.32 -4.98 -10.65
CA PRO A 58 19.54 -4.91 -9.85
C PRO A 58 19.71 -3.54 -9.15
N LYS A 59 20.38 -3.51 -8.00
CA LYS A 59 20.65 -2.27 -7.27
C LYS A 59 21.76 -1.49 -7.98
N GLY A 60 21.57 -0.19 -8.21
CA GLY A 60 22.61 0.70 -8.75
C GLY A 60 22.39 1.10 -10.21
N GLU A 61 21.65 0.30 -10.99
CA GLU A 61 21.19 0.64 -12.34
C GLU A 61 20.52 2.03 -12.40
N GLU A 62 19.73 2.35 -11.36
CA GLU A 62 19.04 3.63 -11.28
C GLU A 62 19.97 4.85 -11.21
N LYS A 63 21.22 4.67 -10.75
CA LYS A 63 22.20 5.77 -10.64
C LYS A 63 22.90 6.07 -11.95
N GLU A 64 23.06 5.05 -12.80
CA GLU A 64 23.79 5.17 -14.06
C GLU A 64 22.87 5.72 -15.17
N LYS A 65 21.67 5.15 -15.30
CA LYS A 65 20.76 5.45 -16.41
C LYS A 65 19.55 6.30 -16.03
N GLY A 66 19.23 6.38 -14.74
CA GLY A 66 17.96 6.90 -14.26
C GLY A 66 16.83 5.88 -14.36
N ILE A 67 15.82 6.00 -13.50
CA ILE A 67 14.72 5.04 -13.42
C ILE A 67 13.79 5.13 -14.64
N GLU A 68 13.59 6.33 -15.18
CA GLU A 68 12.71 6.56 -16.33
C GLU A 68 13.24 5.83 -17.57
N LYS A 69 14.55 5.91 -17.83
CA LYS A 69 15.21 5.19 -18.93
C LYS A 69 15.12 3.67 -18.78
N ILE A 70 15.26 3.15 -17.56
CA ILE A 70 15.05 1.71 -17.28
C ILE A 70 13.62 1.31 -17.64
N PHE A 71 12.64 2.15 -17.27
CA PHE A 71 11.24 1.88 -17.60
C PHE A 71 10.96 1.94 -19.11
N GLU A 72 11.58 2.87 -19.83
CA GLU A 72 11.51 2.94 -21.29
C GLU A 72 12.09 1.69 -21.96
N GLU A 73 13.25 1.20 -21.50
CA GLU A 73 13.86 -0.06 -21.97
C GLU A 73 12.89 -1.23 -21.75
N ILE A 74 12.36 -1.40 -20.54
CA ILE A 74 11.40 -2.46 -20.20
C ILE A 74 10.16 -2.38 -21.11
N THR A 75 9.59 -1.18 -21.28
CA THR A 75 8.38 -0.98 -22.08
C THR A 75 8.64 -1.26 -23.56
N SER A 76 9.81 -0.85 -24.06
CA SER A 76 10.19 -1.05 -25.45
C SER A 76 10.43 -2.53 -25.79
N GLU A 77 11.03 -3.28 -24.86
CA GLU A 77 11.33 -4.70 -25.05
C GLU A 77 10.10 -5.58 -24.89
N ASN A 78 9.24 -5.29 -23.90
CA ASN A 78 8.16 -6.20 -23.50
C ASN A 78 6.76 -5.77 -23.98
N PHE A 79 6.53 -4.47 -24.21
CA PHE A 79 5.20 -3.91 -24.52
C PHE A 79 5.21 -3.08 -25.81
N PRO A 80 5.35 -3.70 -27.00
CA PRO A 80 5.41 -2.99 -28.28
C PRO A 80 4.15 -2.16 -28.56
N ASN A 81 3.00 -2.57 -28.03
CA ASN A 81 1.73 -1.83 -28.10
C ASN A 81 1.77 -0.49 -27.34
N LEU A 82 2.60 -0.37 -26.30
CA LEU A 82 2.71 0.85 -25.51
C LEU A 82 3.70 1.87 -26.10
N LYS A 83 4.57 1.47 -27.04
CA LYS A 83 5.52 2.38 -27.72
C LYS A 83 4.85 3.58 -28.39
N LYS A 84 3.62 3.41 -28.88
CA LYS A 84 2.85 4.48 -29.54
C LYS A 84 2.23 5.47 -28.56
N THR A 85 2.24 5.17 -27.27
CA THR A 85 1.61 6.00 -26.24
C THR A 85 2.67 6.79 -25.48
N VAL A 86 2.47 8.10 -25.36
CA VAL A 86 3.33 8.96 -24.53
C VAL A 86 2.94 8.76 -23.05
N ILE A 87 3.64 7.87 -22.36
CA ILE A 87 3.48 7.64 -20.92
C ILE A 87 4.33 8.67 -20.18
N LYS A 88 3.70 9.45 -19.28
CA LYS A 88 4.39 10.44 -18.44
C LYS A 88 4.55 9.97 -17.02
N ILE A 89 5.77 10.02 -16.53
CA ILE A 89 6.14 9.69 -15.14
C ILE A 89 6.21 11.00 -14.35
N GLN A 90 5.53 11.03 -13.19
CA GLN A 90 5.57 12.19 -12.29
C GLN A 90 6.75 12.10 -11.32
N LYS A 91 7.01 10.89 -10.81
CA LYS A 91 8.09 10.63 -9.87
C LYS A 91 8.51 9.19 -9.97
N ALA A 92 9.80 8.93 -9.89
CA ALA A 92 10.33 7.59 -9.81
C ALA A 92 11.39 7.52 -8.73
N GLN A 93 11.31 6.52 -7.85
CA GLN A 93 12.30 6.34 -6.81
C GLN A 93 12.42 4.88 -6.38
N ARG A 94 13.60 4.48 -5.94
CA ARG A 94 13.77 3.20 -5.24
C ARG A 94 13.12 3.29 -3.87
N ALA A 95 12.45 2.21 -3.43
CA ALA A 95 11.89 2.17 -2.08
C ALA A 95 12.99 2.40 -1.02
N PRO A 96 12.74 3.26 -0.01
CA PRO A 96 13.73 3.59 1.03
C PRO A 96 14.09 2.36 1.86
N ASN A 97 15.36 2.23 2.25
CA ASN A 97 15.84 1.12 3.08
C ASN A 97 15.66 1.46 4.57
N LYS A 98 14.45 1.26 5.12
CA LYS A 98 14.13 1.68 6.49
C LYS A 98 14.64 0.76 7.59
N LEU A 99 14.91 -0.53 7.29
CA LEU A 99 15.06 -1.54 8.34
C LEU A 99 16.42 -2.24 8.39
N LYS A 100 17.17 -2.39 7.28
CA LYS A 100 18.54 -2.97 7.29
C LYS A 100 19.42 -2.43 6.14
N PRO A 101 20.34 -1.48 6.40
CA PRO A 101 21.25 -0.92 5.40
C PRO A 101 22.04 -1.97 4.62
N LYS A 102 22.41 -3.07 5.31
CA LYS A 102 23.25 -4.18 4.81
C LYS A 102 22.50 -5.26 4.01
N ARG A 103 21.16 -5.22 3.91
CA ARG A 103 20.44 -6.19 3.07
C ARG A 103 20.69 -5.89 1.59
N THR A 104 21.23 -6.88 0.88
CA THR A 104 21.50 -6.88 -0.57
C THR A 104 20.24 -7.14 -1.42
N THR A 105 19.05 -7.08 -0.83
CA THR A 105 17.81 -7.41 -1.54
C THR A 105 17.52 -6.40 -2.65
N ARG A 106 17.07 -6.92 -3.80
CA ARG A 106 16.62 -6.12 -4.95
C ARG A 106 15.34 -5.39 -4.55
N ARG A 107 15.48 -4.15 -4.06
CA ARG A 107 14.36 -3.33 -3.57
C ARG A 107 13.41 -2.97 -4.71
N PRO A 108 12.08 -2.92 -4.50
CA PRO A 108 11.17 -2.44 -5.53
C PRO A 108 11.48 -0.98 -5.90
N ILE A 109 11.30 -0.67 -7.17
CA ILE A 109 11.22 0.69 -7.68
C ILE A 109 9.75 1.08 -7.67
N ILE A 110 9.44 2.25 -7.11
CA ILE A 110 8.10 2.82 -7.07
C ILE A 110 8.08 4.00 -8.04
N MET A 111 7.14 3.96 -8.97
CA MET A 111 6.97 4.97 -9.99
C MET A 111 5.54 5.49 -10.00
N LYS A 112 5.37 6.79 -9.80
CA LYS A 112 4.08 7.47 -9.85
C LYS A 112 3.83 7.97 -11.27
N MET A 113 2.76 7.48 -11.87
CA MET A 113 2.31 7.92 -13.18
C MET A 113 1.58 9.25 -13.11
N ALA A 114 1.69 10.07 -14.15
CA ALA A 114 0.91 11.29 -14.26
C ALA A 114 -0.59 10.99 -14.49
N LYS A 115 -0.91 9.85 -15.10
CA LYS A 115 -2.28 9.40 -15.37
C LYS A 115 -2.49 7.96 -14.88
N ILE A 116 -3.57 7.75 -14.14
CA ILE A 116 -3.97 6.41 -13.65
C ILE A 116 -4.24 5.46 -14.83
N LYS A 117 -4.85 5.96 -15.91
CA LYS A 117 -5.12 5.18 -17.13
C LYS A 117 -3.86 4.58 -17.75
N ASP A 118 -2.71 5.28 -17.66
CA ASP A 118 -1.45 4.77 -18.21
C ASP A 118 -0.93 3.61 -17.37
N LYS A 119 -0.99 3.72 -16.02
CA LYS A 119 -0.67 2.62 -15.11
C LYS A 119 -1.53 1.38 -15.41
N GLU A 120 -2.85 1.56 -15.54
CA GLU A 120 -3.78 0.46 -15.79
C GLU A 120 -3.47 -0.27 -17.10
N ARG A 121 -3.15 0.47 -18.16
CA ARG A 121 -2.74 -0.09 -19.45
C ARG A 121 -1.46 -0.93 -19.32
N ILE A 122 -0.47 -0.43 -18.59
CA ILE A 122 0.78 -1.17 -18.35
C ILE A 122 0.53 -2.44 -17.56
N LEU A 123 -0.26 -2.37 -16.48
CA LEU A 123 -0.59 -3.55 -15.69
C LEU A 123 -1.42 -4.56 -16.47
N LYS A 124 -2.30 -4.11 -17.38
CA LYS A 124 -3.03 -4.99 -18.28
C LYS A 124 -2.08 -5.71 -19.24
N ALA A 125 -1.19 -4.98 -19.91
CA ALA A 125 -0.19 -5.57 -20.79
C ALA A 125 0.74 -6.55 -20.04
N ALA A 126 1.14 -6.19 -18.81
CA ALA A 126 1.94 -7.05 -17.94
C ALA A 126 1.24 -8.37 -17.58
N ARG A 127 -0.09 -8.37 -17.40
CA ARG A 127 -0.87 -9.60 -17.12
C ARG A 127 -1.04 -10.47 -18.36
N GLU A 128 -1.15 -9.86 -19.54
CA GLU A 128 -1.27 -10.57 -20.81
C GLU A 128 0.08 -11.19 -21.23
N THR A 129 1.19 -10.66 -20.73
CA THR A 129 2.54 -11.13 -21.04
C THR A 129 2.94 -12.23 -20.05
N GLN A 130 3.39 -13.39 -20.57
CA GLN A 130 3.75 -14.54 -19.74
C GLN A 130 5.04 -14.31 -18.91
N SER A 131 5.99 -13.53 -19.43
CA SER A 131 7.23 -13.18 -18.73
C SER A 131 7.74 -11.82 -19.16
N ILE A 132 8.06 -10.96 -18.21
CA ILE A 132 8.67 -9.66 -18.47
C ILE A 132 10.15 -9.78 -18.14
N ASN A 133 11.01 -9.48 -19.11
CA ASN A 133 12.45 -9.61 -18.95
C ASN A 133 13.14 -8.24 -19.06
N TYR A 134 14.24 -8.09 -18.33
CA TYR A 134 15.13 -6.94 -18.39
C TYR A 134 16.57 -7.41 -18.23
N LYS A 135 17.41 -7.23 -19.26
CA LYS A 135 18.83 -7.67 -19.26
C LYS A 135 19.03 -9.13 -18.80
N GLY A 136 18.19 -10.04 -19.28
CA GLY A 136 18.25 -11.46 -18.92
C GLY A 136 17.72 -11.80 -17.52
N CYS A 137 17.20 -10.83 -16.76
CA CYS A 137 16.49 -11.09 -15.50
C CYS A 137 14.97 -10.99 -15.71
N THR A 138 14.22 -11.94 -15.19
CA THR A 138 12.77 -11.81 -15.08
C THR A 138 12.40 -10.77 -14.03
N ILE A 139 11.47 -9.89 -14.39
CA ILE A 139 10.97 -8.81 -13.54
C ILE A 139 9.46 -8.90 -13.37
N TRP A 140 8.96 -8.25 -12.34
CA TRP A 140 7.53 -8.24 -12.02
C TRP A 140 7.03 -6.81 -11.91
N LEU A 141 5.91 -6.54 -12.58
CA LEU A 141 5.17 -5.28 -12.49
C LEU A 141 3.91 -5.50 -11.64
N SER A 142 3.74 -4.70 -10.60
CA SER A 142 2.58 -4.77 -9.71
C SER A 142 2.06 -3.39 -9.33
N ALA A 143 0.84 -3.34 -8.82
CA ALA A 143 0.31 -2.14 -8.19
C ALA A 143 0.84 -2.01 -6.75
N ASP A 144 1.10 -0.77 -6.32
CA ASP A 144 1.41 -0.46 -4.93
C ASP A 144 0.09 -0.32 -4.14
N PHE A 145 -0.37 -1.43 -3.55
CA PHE A 145 -1.53 -1.43 -2.65
C PHE A 145 -1.08 -1.36 -1.19
N SER A 146 -1.94 -0.84 -0.31
CA SER A 146 -1.75 -0.95 1.13
C SER A 146 -1.70 -2.42 1.58
N THR A 147 -0.85 -2.76 2.57
CA THR A 147 -0.52 -4.14 2.96
C THR A 147 -1.61 -4.88 3.75
N LYS A 148 -2.83 -4.34 3.84
CA LYS A 148 -3.94 -4.91 4.64
C LYS A 148 -5.08 -5.44 3.77
N THR A 149 -4.77 -5.75 2.51
CA THR A 149 -5.69 -6.21 1.46
C THR A 149 -5.78 -7.75 1.39
N LEU A 150 -5.20 -8.46 2.37
CA LEU A 150 -5.33 -9.91 2.55
C LEU A 150 -5.95 -10.20 3.92
#